data_AF-A0A6N8KYM4-F1
#
_entry.id   AF-A0A6N8KYM4-F1
#
_cell.length_a   1.000
_cell.length_b   1.000
_cell.length_c   1.000
_cell.angle_alpha   90.00
_cell.angle_beta   90.00
_cell.angle_gamma   90.00
#
_symmetry.space_group_name_H-M   'P 1'
#
loop_
_entity.id
_entity.type
_entity.pdbx_description
1 polymer ?
#
loop_
_entity_poly.entity_id
_entity_poly.type
_entity_poly.pdbx_seq_one_letter_code
_entity_poly.pdbx_strand_id
1 'polypeptide(L)'
;MNMLKRYKVLLPGLLLLLFSCKQDGLAPDTIVKSGSGNIRLQTNIVQKAKHYDLGEKLTLRGSDRQEMGSGKLALNPPSSAADFVNQFSAGDQIGVFMVAAGENLAATGNLLQNVAFTYDGSSWSSNAAWPGGGSFDVYAYYPYNSMLSNALDAFFAVQSDQSKWANFQKSDLMWAKASSVQGGTAVNLTFAHLLSLLQVDMDPGNYTGGPDEHLDVQLFQLSNEGRLNLATGTFTVTNNSRPTIRMYRVEEPSNNTSFTYRALLPSQTLAAGKQLLLLNNGPQSMGRTQPTELPLLQGAAHHFAVKEVHSLMKWVYIPPGIFPMGSPDTDPNALAIEKSRHWVKVEKGFYMSKYETTVAQYCDFLNATQVKGQYASDYFVNLPLNGNNMIGVNSSNQISNSVRWNSGVEKWEPAAGSGNLPLGQVSFFGAFAYAQWAGGTLPSEAQWEYASRAGTETIWFFADVPALLGDYAWTVENSDLVPQDVGIKKPNAWGLYDSYGSVWEWCIYVGAYPTNENDYPKTNPKIYNVNANITPSSQALRGGSYYDSQFKARSAARLVNPALLLGPQIGFRMIITP
;
A
#
# COMPACT_ATOMS: atom_id res chain seq x y z
N MET A 1 2.06 65.89 -21.02
CA MET A 1 2.35 64.49 -20.63
C MET A 1 1.00 63.83 -20.37
N ASN A 2 0.19 63.45 -21.37
CA ASN A 2 0.38 62.50 -22.48
C ASN A 2 0.43 61.04 -21.98
N MET A 3 -0.35 60.07 -22.48
CA MET A 3 -1.56 60.01 -23.36
C MET A 3 -2.01 58.52 -23.36
N LEU A 4 -3.27 58.03 -23.46
CA LEU A 4 -4.68 58.52 -23.54
C LEU A 4 -5.51 57.70 -22.47
N LYS A 5 -6.84 57.74 -22.20
CA LYS A 5 -8.14 57.87 -22.91
C LYS A 5 -8.44 56.71 -23.91
N ARG A 6 -9.65 56.13 -24.02
CA ARG A 6 -10.94 56.20 -23.26
C ARG A 6 -11.83 54.99 -23.64
N TYR A 7 -12.88 54.69 -22.86
CA TYR A 7 -13.96 53.75 -23.24
C TYR A 7 -14.80 54.26 -24.44
N LYS A 8 -15.20 53.37 -25.38
CA LYS A 8 -16.63 52.95 -25.55
C LYS A 8 -16.86 51.87 -26.63
N VAL A 9 -18.00 51.20 -26.48
CA VAL A 9 -18.59 50.12 -27.30
C VAL A 9 -19.02 50.57 -28.70
N LEU A 10 -18.86 49.71 -29.73
CA LEU A 10 -19.84 49.46 -30.81
C LEU A 10 -19.45 48.26 -31.71
N LEU A 11 -20.44 47.42 -32.05
CA LEU A 11 -20.49 46.52 -33.22
C LEU A 11 -21.26 47.24 -34.36
N PRO A 12 -21.33 46.75 -35.64
CA PRO A 12 -20.97 45.43 -36.16
C PRO A 12 -20.18 45.44 -37.51
N GLY A 13 -19.95 44.25 -38.09
CA GLY A 13 -20.12 44.08 -39.55
C GLY A 13 -18.89 43.83 -40.44
N LEU A 14 -18.70 42.55 -40.80
CA LEU A 14 -18.32 42.01 -42.12
C LEU A 14 -17.38 42.80 -43.07
N LEU A 15 -16.27 42.16 -43.47
CA LEU A 15 -15.73 42.32 -44.84
C LEU A 15 -15.25 40.98 -45.40
N LEU A 16 -15.46 40.77 -46.70
CA LEU A 16 -15.14 39.53 -47.43
C LEU A 16 -13.86 39.73 -48.26
N LEU A 17 -13.01 38.70 -48.37
CA LEU A 17 -11.99 38.64 -49.42
C LEU A 17 -11.98 37.24 -50.06
N LEU A 18 -12.21 37.22 -51.38
CA LEU A 18 -12.18 36.04 -52.22
C LEU A 18 -10.84 36.00 -52.96
N PHE A 19 -10.28 34.80 -53.13
CA PHE A 19 -9.35 34.52 -54.23
C PHE A 19 -10.00 33.53 -55.19
N SER A 20 -9.77 33.77 -56.48
CA SER A 20 -10.38 33.01 -57.58
C SER A 20 -9.29 32.27 -58.36
N CYS A 21 -9.49 30.98 -58.57
CA CYS A 21 -8.99 30.28 -59.75
C CYS A 21 -10.10 29.34 -60.24
N LYS A 22 -10.16 29.11 -61.55
CA LYS A 22 -11.28 28.42 -62.21
C LYS A 22 -10.74 27.56 -63.36
N GLN A 23 -11.60 26.66 -63.86
CA GLN A 23 -11.39 25.61 -64.86
C GLN A 23 -10.92 24.26 -64.28
N ASP A 24 -11.50 23.12 -64.68
CA ASP A 24 -12.80 22.93 -65.35
C ASP A 24 -13.35 21.51 -65.12
N GLY A 25 -14.67 21.36 -65.29
CA GLY A 25 -15.31 20.09 -65.66
C GLY A 25 -15.25 18.92 -64.66
N LEU A 26 -16.19 18.89 -63.71
CA LEU A 26 -17.19 17.81 -63.61
C LEU A 26 -18.24 18.08 -62.52
N ALA A 27 -19.50 17.89 -62.88
CA ALA A 27 -20.67 17.85 -62.00
C ALA A 27 -21.81 17.13 -62.77
N PRO A 28 -22.83 16.58 -62.09
CA PRO A 28 -23.06 16.57 -60.65
C PRO A 28 -22.91 15.18 -60.02
N ASP A 29 -22.79 15.15 -58.69
CA ASP A 29 -23.84 14.46 -57.93
C ASP A 29 -24.14 15.19 -56.62
N THR A 30 -25.32 14.95 -56.06
CA THR A 30 -25.98 15.92 -55.18
C THR A 30 -25.55 15.78 -53.73
N ILE A 31 -24.52 16.52 -53.32
CA ILE A 31 -24.29 16.81 -51.89
C ILE A 31 -25.42 17.74 -51.41
N VAL A 32 -26.54 17.13 -51.03
CA VAL A 32 -27.60 17.82 -50.28
C VAL A 32 -26.98 18.25 -48.96
N LYS A 33 -26.73 19.56 -48.83
CA LYS A 33 -26.28 20.17 -47.57
C LYS A 33 -27.46 20.25 -46.59
N SER A 34 -27.89 19.10 -46.10
CA SER A 34 -28.84 18.99 -45.00
C SER A 34 -28.34 19.78 -43.80
N GLY A 35 -29.26 20.27 -42.96
CA GLY A 35 -28.94 21.18 -41.86
C GLY A 35 -27.84 20.67 -40.93
N SER A 36 -27.13 21.61 -40.28
CA SER A 36 -25.99 21.36 -39.40
C SER A 36 -26.35 20.48 -38.20
N GLY A 37 -26.30 19.15 -38.42
CA GLY A 37 -26.52 18.13 -37.41
C GLY A 37 -25.24 17.82 -36.65
N ASN A 38 -25.02 18.54 -35.55
CA ASN A 38 -23.98 18.16 -34.58
C ASN A 38 -24.35 16.83 -33.93
N ILE A 39 -23.36 15.95 -33.78
CA ILE A 39 -23.55 14.60 -33.26
C ILE A 39 -23.95 14.64 -31.78
N ARG A 40 -24.99 13.89 -31.40
CA ARG A 40 -25.45 13.75 -30.01
C ARG A 40 -25.31 12.30 -29.56
N LEU A 41 -24.45 12.05 -28.57
CA LEU A 41 -24.32 10.75 -27.93
C LEU A 41 -25.03 10.76 -26.57
N GLN A 42 -25.68 9.65 -26.23
CA GLN A 42 -26.09 9.29 -24.88
C GLN A 42 -25.28 8.06 -24.47
N THR A 43 -24.71 8.07 -23.27
CA THR A 43 -23.81 7.00 -22.81
C THR A 43 -24.26 6.45 -21.46
N ASN A 44 -24.38 5.13 -21.37
CA ASN A 44 -24.60 4.42 -20.11
C ASN A 44 -23.45 3.44 -19.86
N ILE A 45 -23.08 3.27 -18.59
CA ILE A 45 -22.21 2.18 -18.11
C ILE A 45 -23.10 1.15 -17.41
N VAL A 46 -22.83 -0.15 -17.57
CA VAL A 46 -23.78 -1.20 -17.18
C VAL A 46 -23.80 -1.46 -15.67
N GLN A 47 -24.71 -0.78 -14.96
CA GLN A 47 -25.36 -1.35 -13.78
C GLN A 47 -26.67 -2.06 -14.16
N LYS A 48 -26.99 -3.16 -13.48
CA LYS A 48 -28.17 -3.99 -13.77
C LYS A 48 -29.44 -3.45 -13.08
N ALA A 49 -30.19 -2.60 -13.77
CA ALA A 49 -31.61 -2.37 -13.51
C ALA A 49 -32.37 -2.19 -14.84
N LYS A 50 -33.59 -2.74 -14.94
CA LYS A 50 -34.50 -2.52 -16.08
C LYS A 50 -35.56 -1.49 -15.70
N HIS A 51 -35.87 -0.56 -16.60
CA HIS A 51 -37.25 -0.26 -17.03
C HIS A 51 -37.24 0.60 -18.32
N TYR A 52 -38.37 0.60 -19.04
CA TYR A 52 -38.76 1.49 -20.14
C TYR A 52 -39.94 2.35 -19.60
N ASP A 53 -40.30 3.56 -20.02
CA ASP A 53 -40.43 4.06 -21.40
C ASP A 53 -40.78 5.59 -21.45
N LEU A 54 -40.74 6.18 -22.67
CA LEU A 54 -41.39 7.43 -23.16
C LEU A 54 -41.30 8.80 -22.44
N GLY A 55 -40.92 9.85 -23.20
CA GLY A 55 -41.18 11.26 -22.87
C GLY A 55 -40.25 12.29 -23.55
N GLU A 56 -40.77 13.22 -24.37
CA GLU A 56 -39.95 14.19 -25.11
C GLU A 56 -39.43 15.38 -24.28
N LYS A 57 -38.12 15.42 -24.02
CA LYS A 57 -37.23 16.59 -24.30
C LYS A 57 -35.77 16.30 -23.95
N LEU A 58 -34.85 17.04 -24.57
CA LEU A 58 -33.40 16.89 -24.39
C LEU A 58 -32.97 17.21 -22.94
N THR A 59 -32.90 16.19 -22.09
CA THR A 59 -32.31 16.25 -20.74
C THR A 59 -31.53 14.97 -20.48
N LEU A 60 -30.20 15.01 -20.51
CA LEU A 60 -29.40 13.93 -19.96
C LEU A 60 -29.40 14.05 -18.43
N ARG A 61 -30.31 13.29 -17.79
CA ARG A 61 -30.13 12.92 -16.38
C ARG A 61 -29.26 11.68 -16.37
N GLY A 62 -28.10 11.75 -15.73
CA GLY A 62 -27.45 10.53 -15.26
C GLY A 62 -28.41 9.80 -14.31
N SER A 63 -28.54 8.49 -14.46
CA SER A 63 -29.14 7.64 -13.43
C SER A 63 -28.33 7.80 -12.16
N ASP A 64 -29.01 8.16 -11.08
CA ASP A 64 -28.47 8.49 -9.77
C ASP A 64 -27.41 9.60 -9.74
N ARG A 65 -27.91 10.82 -9.51
CA ARG A 65 -27.24 11.73 -8.56
C ARG A 65 -27.23 11.10 -7.16
N GLN A 66 -26.33 10.14 -6.94
CA GLN A 66 -25.56 10.20 -5.71
C GLN A 66 -24.34 11.06 -6.00
N GLU A 67 -24.31 12.25 -5.40
CA GLU A 67 -23.07 13.03 -5.27
C GLU A 67 -22.16 12.25 -4.32
N MET A 68 -21.45 11.25 -4.87
CA MET A 68 -20.38 10.56 -4.17
C MET A 68 -19.27 11.55 -3.88
N GLY A 69 -19.30 12.14 -2.67
CA GLY A 69 -18.21 12.92 -2.12
C GLY A 69 -16.95 12.05 -1.95
N SER A 70 -16.19 11.93 -3.03
CA SER A 70 -14.78 11.50 -3.17
C SER A 70 -14.31 10.20 -2.49
N GLY A 71 -15.15 9.42 -1.80
CA GLY A 71 -14.68 8.18 -1.16
C GLY A 71 -15.68 7.42 -0.27
N LYS A 72 -16.92 7.17 -0.73
CA LYS A 72 -17.95 6.47 0.10
C LYS A 72 -18.72 5.29 -0.49
N LEU A 73 -18.51 4.87 -1.75
CA LEU A 73 -18.86 3.50 -2.20
C LEU A 73 -17.69 2.49 -2.05
N ALA A 74 -16.62 2.87 -1.36
CA ALA A 74 -15.42 2.05 -1.18
C ALA A 74 -15.64 0.76 -0.36
N LEU A 75 -16.65 0.73 0.50
CA LEU A 75 -16.76 -0.20 1.64
C LEU A 75 -17.44 -1.55 1.34
N ASN A 76 -17.96 -1.76 0.13
CA ASN A 76 -18.60 -3.02 -0.25
C ASN A 76 -17.62 -3.89 -1.08
N PRO A 77 -17.46 -5.19 -0.76
CA PRO A 77 -16.66 -6.10 -1.57
C PRO A 77 -17.24 -6.25 -2.98
N PRO A 78 -16.41 -6.13 -4.04
CA PRO A 78 -16.89 -6.27 -5.40
C PRO A 78 -17.16 -7.74 -5.71
N SER A 79 -18.32 -8.02 -6.31
CA SER A 79 -18.84 -9.39 -6.51
C SER A 79 -19.37 -9.64 -7.93
N SER A 80 -19.31 -8.63 -8.80
CA SER A 80 -19.97 -8.63 -10.10
C SER A 80 -19.35 -7.62 -11.08
N ALA A 81 -19.85 -7.61 -12.32
CA ALA A 81 -19.55 -6.56 -13.29
C ALA A 81 -20.13 -5.17 -12.90
N ALA A 82 -21.09 -5.11 -11.96
CA ALA A 82 -21.72 -3.85 -11.54
C ALA A 82 -20.87 -3.03 -10.55
N ASP A 83 -19.72 -3.56 -10.12
CA ASP A 83 -18.81 -2.95 -9.15
C ASP A 83 -17.74 -2.04 -9.79
N PHE A 84 -17.65 -2.02 -11.12
CA PHE A 84 -16.84 -1.07 -11.91
C PHE A 84 -17.50 0.33 -11.97
N VAL A 85 -17.96 0.87 -10.83
CA VAL A 85 -18.78 2.11 -10.79
C VAL A 85 -17.94 3.37 -10.97
N ASN A 86 -17.43 3.57 -12.18
CA ASN A 86 -16.96 4.86 -12.66
C ASN A 86 -18.13 5.62 -13.32
N GLN A 87 -18.20 6.93 -13.08
CA GLN A 87 -18.99 7.86 -13.89
C GLN A 87 -18.00 8.68 -14.75
N PHE A 88 -18.37 8.98 -15.99
CA PHE A 88 -17.56 9.86 -16.83
C PHE A 88 -17.45 11.25 -16.19
N SER A 89 -16.23 11.76 -16.11
CA SER A 89 -15.86 13.05 -15.53
C SER A 89 -15.81 14.14 -16.60
N ALA A 90 -16.07 15.39 -16.23
CA ALA A 90 -15.95 16.51 -17.16
C ALA A 90 -14.49 16.62 -17.68
N GLY A 91 -14.31 16.56 -19.00
CA GLY A 91 -13.01 16.45 -19.67
C GLY A 91 -12.65 15.05 -20.16
N ASP A 92 -13.38 14.00 -19.77
CA ASP A 92 -13.19 12.66 -20.33
C ASP A 92 -13.44 12.63 -21.85
N GLN A 93 -12.68 11.80 -22.56
CA GLN A 93 -12.76 11.68 -24.01
C GLN A 93 -12.91 10.23 -24.47
N ILE A 94 -13.78 10.02 -25.47
CA ILE A 94 -13.93 8.74 -26.20
C ILE A 94 -13.59 8.93 -27.67
N GLY A 95 -13.05 7.88 -28.31
CA GLY A 95 -12.87 7.84 -29.75
C GLY A 95 -14.00 7.06 -30.42
N VAL A 96 -14.58 7.62 -31.48
CA VAL A 96 -15.75 7.09 -32.18
C VAL A 96 -15.43 6.75 -33.64
N PHE A 97 -15.95 5.61 -34.10
CA PHE A 97 -15.90 5.14 -35.48
C PHE A 97 -17.31 4.85 -36.00
N MET A 98 -17.49 4.90 -37.32
CA MET A 98 -18.79 4.68 -37.96
C MET A 98 -18.63 4.04 -39.33
N VAL A 99 -19.50 3.09 -39.65
CA VAL A 99 -19.69 2.50 -41.00
C VAL A 99 -21.18 2.47 -41.35
N ALA A 100 -21.56 2.18 -42.60
CA ALA A 100 -22.99 2.00 -42.91
C ALA A 100 -23.53 0.75 -42.20
N ALA A 101 -24.82 0.74 -41.87
CA ALA A 101 -25.41 -0.36 -41.11
C ALA A 101 -25.30 -1.70 -41.86
N GLY A 102 -24.72 -2.70 -41.20
CA GLY A 102 -24.42 -4.01 -41.79
C GLY A 102 -23.06 -4.12 -42.50
N GLU A 103 -22.30 -3.03 -42.65
CA GLU A 103 -20.89 -3.11 -43.06
C GLU A 103 -19.99 -3.55 -41.89
N ASN A 104 -18.83 -4.14 -42.23
CA ASN A 104 -17.80 -4.45 -41.25
C ASN A 104 -16.93 -3.21 -40.99
N LEU A 105 -16.64 -2.94 -39.71
CA LEU A 105 -15.64 -1.94 -39.32
C LEU A 105 -14.28 -2.30 -39.93
N ALA A 106 -13.72 -1.41 -40.75
CA ALA A 106 -12.41 -1.58 -41.37
C ALA A 106 -11.28 -1.09 -40.44
N ALA A 107 -10.04 -1.52 -40.70
CA ALA A 107 -8.86 -1.00 -40.01
C ALA A 107 -8.74 0.52 -40.15
N THR A 108 -8.93 1.04 -41.36
CA THR A 108 -8.87 2.46 -41.74
C THR A 108 -9.93 2.77 -42.79
N GLY A 109 -10.23 4.06 -43.01
CA GLY A 109 -11.15 4.50 -44.07
C GLY A 109 -12.64 4.42 -43.73
N ASN A 110 -12.99 4.25 -42.46
CA ASN A 110 -14.38 4.27 -41.99
C ASN A 110 -15.00 5.69 -42.12
N LEU A 111 -16.34 5.78 -42.19
CA LEU A 111 -17.08 7.05 -42.39
C LEU A 111 -16.76 8.09 -41.30
N LEU A 112 -16.59 7.63 -40.06
CA LEU A 112 -15.86 8.34 -39.02
C LEU A 112 -14.67 7.45 -38.59
N GLN A 113 -13.48 8.03 -38.50
CA GLN A 113 -12.26 7.35 -38.08
C GLN A 113 -11.71 8.03 -36.82
N ASN A 114 -11.75 7.35 -35.67
CA ASN A 114 -11.19 7.79 -34.39
C ASN A 114 -11.56 9.23 -34.00
N VAL A 115 -12.82 9.62 -34.14
CA VAL A 115 -13.30 10.97 -33.83
C VAL A 115 -13.38 11.16 -32.31
N ALA A 116 -12.68 12.17 -31.79
CA ALA A 116 -12.79 12.56 -30.39
C ALA A 116 -14.19 13.11 -30.06
N PHE A 117 -14.81 12.59 -29.00
CA PHE A 117 -15.90 13.23 -28.29
C PHE A 117 -15.46 13.54 -26.87
N THR A 118 -15.85 14.71 -26.34
CA THR A 118 -15.53 15.13 -24.97
C THR A 118 -16.80 15.25 -24.15
N TYR A 119 -16.76 14.79 -22.90
CA TYR A 119 -17.83 14.95 -21.93
C TYR A 119 -17.70 16.29 -21.20
N ASP A 120 -18.75 17.12 -21.22
CA ASP A 120 -18.75 18.43 -20.54
C ASP A 120 -19.19 18.37 -19.06
N GLY A 121 -19.51 17.18 -18.55
CA GLY A 121 -20.15 16.98 -17.24
C GLY A 121 -21.66 16.76 -17.32
N SER A 122 -22.27 16.96 -18.50
CA SER A 122 -23.69 16.74 -18.78
C SER A 122 -23.98 16.13 -20.16
N SER A 123 -23.13 16.38 -21.16
CA SER A 123 -23.31 15.95 -22.55
C SER A 123 -21.99 15.58 -23.23
N TRP A 124 -22.08 14.75 -24.27
CA TRP A 124 -20.96 14.44 -25.15
C TRP A 124 -21.03 15.27 -26.42
N SER A 125 -19.93 15.95 -26.77
CA SER A 125 -19.85 16.80 -27.95
C SER A 125 -18.59 16.56 -28.78
N SER A 126 -18.68 16.86 -30.08
CA SER A 126 -17.58 16.85 -31.04
C SER A 126 -17.85 17.87 -32.15
N ASN A 127 -16.80 18.30 -32.84
CA ASN A 127 -16.88 19.16 -34.03
C ASN A 127 -17.10 18.38 -35.34
N ALA A 128 -17.19 17.04 -35.28
CA ALA A 128 -17.47 16.21 -36.45
C ALA A 128 -18.90 16.41 -36.97
N ALA A 129 -19.05 16.38 -38.29
CA ALA A 129 -20.36 16.40 -38.95
C ALA A 129 -20.94 14.98 -39.06
N TRP A 130 -22.26 14.85 -38.87
CA TRP A 130 -22.96 13.59 -39.10
C TRP A 130 -23.16 13.33 -40.61
N PRO A 131 -22.95 12.10 -41.14
CA PRO A 131 -23.21 11.79 -42.55
C PRO A 131 -24.70 11.94 -42.94
N GLY A 132 -24.98 12.52 -44.10
CA GLY A 132 -26.33 12.95 -44.49
C GLY A 132 -27.30 11.80 -44.78
N GLY A 133 -28.23 11.52 -43.86
CA GLY A 133 -29.26 10.48 -44.00
C GLY A 133 -28.71 9.06 -43.83
N GLY A 134 -29.54 8.04 -44.04
CA GLY A 134 -29.12 6.63 -43.96
C GLY A 134 -29.12 6.03 -42.55
N SER A 135 -28.46 4.88 -42.40
CA SER A 135 -28.43 4.02 -41.22
C SER A 135 -27.00 3.54 -40.97
N PHE A 136 -26.54 3.53 -39.72
CA PHE A 136 -25.11 3.37 -39.38
C PHE A 136 -24.86 2.40 -38.23
N ASP A 137 -23.71 1.73 -38.27
CA ASP A 137 -23.15 1.02 -37.14
C ASP A 137 -22.03 1.87 -36.52
N VAL A 138 -22.15 2.19 -35.23
CA VAL A 138 -21.30 3.12 -34.49
C VAL A 138 -20.55 2.36 -33.41
N TYR A 139 -19.25 2.59 -33.32
CA TYR A 139 -18.34 1.94 -32.39
C TYR A 139 -17.61 3.01 -31.56
N ALA A 140 -17.41 2.78 -30.27
CA ALA A 140 -16.72 3.73 -29.40
C ALA A 140 -15.82 3.04 -28.36
N TYR A 141 -14.77 3.73 -27.93
CA TYR A 141 -13.87 3.28 -26.86
C TYR A 141 -13.41 4.44 -25.95
N TYR A 142 -13.11 4.10 -24.70
CA TYR A 142 -12.50 4.97 -23.68
C TYR A 142 -11.21 4.29 -23.16
N PRO A 143 -10.13 5.03 -22.86
CA PRO A 143 -9.94 6.46 -23.08
C PRO A 143 -9.53 6.77 -24.51
N TYR A 144 -9.88 7.96 -25.02
CA TYR A 144 -9.48 8.40 -26.35
C TYR A 144 -7.95 8.44 -26.53
N ASN A 145 -7.49 7.89 -27.65
CA ASN A 145 -6.09 7.95 -28.09
C ASN A 145 -6.02 8.53 -29.51
N SER A 146 -5.56 9.77 -29.64
CA SER A 146 -5.42 10.46 -30.94
C SER A 146 -4.43 9.79 -31.91
N MET A 147 -3.56 8.90 -31.42
CA MET A 147 -2.60 8.14 -32.23
C MET A 147 -3.17 6.81 -32.75
N LEU A 148 -4.39 6.41 -32.34
CA LEU A 148 -5.04 5.20 -32.82
C LEU A 148 -5.41 5.35 -34.30
N SER A 149 -4.65 4.66 -35.16
CA SER A 149 -4.89 4.62 -36.61
C SER A 149 -5.68 3.38 -37.06
N ASN A 150 -5.33 2.19 -36.55
CA ASN A 150 -5.97 0.91 -36.89
C ASN A 150 -7.06 0.52 -35.88
N ALA A 151 -8.33 0.53 -36.31
CA ALA A 151 -9.48 0.19 -35.47
C ALA A 151 -9.54 -1.29 -35.02
N LEU A 152 -8.81 -2.20 -35.68
CA LEU A 152 -8.85 -3.64 -35.41
C LEU A 152 -7.65 -4.13 -34.58
N ASP A 153 -6.68 -3.25 -34.30
CA ASP A 153 -5.43 -3.55 -33.59
C ASP A 153 -4.99 -2.34 -32.73
N ALA A 154 -5.91 -1.81 -31.92
CA ALA A 154 -5.65 -0.64 -31.10
C ALA A 154 -4.83 -1.03 -29.85
N PHE A 155 -3.60 -0.54 -29.72
CA PHE A 155 -2.76 -0.78 -28.54
C PHE A 155 -3.29 -0.02 -27.31
N PHE A 156 -3.35 -0.71 -26.18
CA PHE A 156 -3.62 -0.13 -24.86
C PHE A 156 -2.77 -0.79 -23.77
N ALA A 157 -2.38 -0.01 -22.76
CA ALA A 157 -1.68 -0.50 -21.58
C ALA A 157 -2.17 0.24 -20.32
N VAL A 158 -2.42 -0.52 -19.25
CA VAL A 158 -2.74 0.05 -17.94
C VAL A 158 -1.48 0.69 -17.34
N GLN A 159 -1.66 1.75 -16.55
CA GLN A 159 -0.55 2.43 -15.88
C GLN A 159 0.10 1.49 -14.86
N SER A 160 1.43 1.52 -14.75
CA SER A 160 2.20 0.77 -13.74
C SER A 160 2.15 1.43 -12.36
N ASP A 161 1.84 2.72 -12.27
CA ASP A 161 1.51 3.39 -11.02
C ASP A 161 0.06 3.89 -11.06
N GLN A 162 -0.86 3.07 -10.52
CA GLN A 162 -2.26 3.42 -10.34
C GLN A 162 -2.54 4.00 -8.93
N SER A 163 -1.50 4.26 -8.11
CA SER A 163 -1.66 4.76 -6.72
C SER A 163 -2.31 6.15 -6.63
N LYS A 164 -2.47 6.85 -7.76
CA LYS A 164 -3.18 8.11 -7.90
C LYS A 164 -4.40 7.94 -8.80
N TRP A 165 -5.53 8.48 -8.37
CA TRP A 165 -6.83 8.40 -9.05
C TRP A 165 -6.75 8.69 -10.56
N ALA A 166 -6.05 9.76 -10.96
CA ALA A 166 -5.90 10.13 -12.37
C ALA A 166 -5.14 9.11 -13.24
N ASN A 167 -4.36 8.20 -12.64
CA ASN A 167 -3.71 7.09 -13.36
C ASN A 167 -4.55 5.80 -13.32
N PHE A 168 -5.32 5.60 -12.25
CA PHE A 168 -6.34 4.55 -12.18
C PHE A 168 -7.43 4.79 -13.25
N GLN A 169 -7.96 6.00 -13.37
CA GLN A 169 -8.91 6.38 -14.44
C GLN A 169 -8.35 6.16 -15.86
N LYS A 170 -7.09 6.55 -16.11
CA LYS A 170 -6.40 6.28 -17.40
C LYS A 170 -6.16 4.80 -17.67
N SER A 171 -6.31 3.94 -16.66
CA SER A 171 -6.18 2.49 -16.76
C SER A 171 -7.51 1.79 -17.01
N ASP A 172 -8.64 2.50 -17.08
CA ASP A 172 -9.94 1.93 -17.38
C ASP A 172 -10.20 1.88 -18.90
N LEU A 173 -10.21 0.69 -19.48
CA LEU A 173 -10.50 0.47 -20.90
C LEU A 173 -11.95 0.02 -21.06
N MET A 174 -12.76 0.81 -21.77
CA MET A 174 -14.16 0.48 -22.07
C MET A 174 -14.44 0.51 -23.57
N TRP A 175 -15.44 -0.26 -24.02
CA TRP A 175 -15.92 -0.27 -25.40
C TRP A 175 -17.45 -0.31 -25.47
N ALA A 176 -18.02 0.26 -26.53
CA ALA A 176 -19.44 0.23 -26.85
C ALA A 176 -19.68 0.06 -28.35
N LYS A 177 -20.81 -0.56 -28.71
CA LYS A 177 -21.37 -0.55 -30.07
C LYS A 177 -22.86 -0.21 -30.05
N ALA A 178 -23.30 0.56 -31.04
CA ALA A 178 -24.70 0.66 -31.45
C ALA A 178 -24.84 0.28 -32.94
N SER A 179 -25.92 -0.42 -33.31
CA SER A 179 -26.17 -0.86 -34.69
C SER A 179 -27.44 -0.24 -35.26
N SER A 180 -27.50 -0.08 -36.58
CA SER A 180 -28.66 0.45 -37.32
C SER A 180 -29.17 1.82 -36.82
N VAL A 181 -28.25 2.67 -36.37
CA VAL A 181 -28.52 4.02 -35.85
C VAL A 181 -28.93 4.93 -37.02
N GLN A 182 -30.13 5.50 -36.95
CA GLN A 182 -30.68 6.32 -38.03
C GLN A 182 -30.03 7.71 -38.11
N GLY A 183 -29.86 8.22 -39.33
CA GLY A 183 -29.22 9.50 -39.57
C GLY A 183 -29.91 10.68 -38.88
N GLY A 184 -29.15 11.47 -38.12
CA GLY A 184 -29.66 12.63 -37.40
C GLY A 184 -30.40 12.34 -36.08
N THR A 185 -30.44 11.09 -35.61
CA THR A 185 -30.94 10.75 -34.26
C THR A 185 -29.82 10.79 -33.21
N ALA A 186 -30.16 10.57 -31.94
CA ALA A 186 -29.17 10.44 -30.87
C ALA A 186 -28.61 9.00 -30.83
N VAL A 187 -27.30 8.87 -30.64
CA VAL A 187 -26.64 7.57 -30.54
C VAL A 187 -26.63 7.10 -29.10
N ASN A 188 -27.27 5.98 -28.80
CA ASN A 188 -27.28 5.39 -27.46
C ASN A 188 -26.18 4.33 -27.36
N LEU A 189 -25.08 4.65 -26.69
CA LEU A 189 -23.94 3.77 -26.48
C LEU A 189 -23.96 3.20 -25.06
N THR A 190 -23.85 1.87 -24.96
CA THR A 190 -23.73 1.17 -23.67
C THR A 190 -22.32 0.62 -23.57
N PHE A 191 -21.53 1.15 -22.63
CA PHE A 191 -20.14 0.78 -22.42
C PHE A 191 -19.99 -0.43 -21.49
N ALA A 192 -19.08 -1.32 -21.88
CA ALA A 192 -18.61 -2.45 -21.08
C ALA A 192 -17.09 -2.32 -20.83
N HIS A 193 -16.64 -2.65 -19.62
CA HIS A 193 -15.23 -2.69 -19.26
C HIS A 193 -14.54 -3.90 -19.88
N LEU A 194 -13.33 -3.69 -20.39
CA LEU A 194 -12.53 -4.68 -21.13
C LEU A 194 -11.38 -5.28 -20.30
N LEU A 195 -11.37 -4.98 -19.01
CA LEU A 195 -10.33 -5.36 -18.05
C LEU A 195 -10.94 -6.09 -16.86
N SER A 196 -10.08 -6.71 -16.06
CA SER A 196 -10.42 -7.20 -14.72
C SER A 196 -10.18 -6.09 -13.70
N LEU A 197 -11.09 -5.94 -12.74
CA LEU A 197 -10.85 -5.18 -11.51
C LEU A 197 -10.37 -6.13 -10.43
N LEU A 198 -9.28 -5.81 -9.74
CA LEU A 198 -8.79 -6.57 -8.60
C LEU A 198 -8.83 -5.69 -7.35
N GLN A 199 -9.60 -6.12 -6.34
CA GLN A 199 -9.60 -5.53 -5.00
C GLN A 199 -8.84 -6.43 -4.02
N VAL A 200 -8.00 -5.80 -3.21
CA VAL A 200 -7.26 -6.43 -2.13
C VAL A 200 -7.54 -5.66 -0.85
N ASP A 201 -8.14 -6.35 0.13
CA ASP A 201 -8.42 -5.77 1.45
C ASP A 201 -7.37 -6.25 2.45
N MET A 202 -6.77 -5.33 3.19
CA MET A 202 -5.87 -5.66 4.29
C MET A 202 -6.65 -5.73 5.60
N ASP A 203 -6.62 -6.90 6.24
CA ASP A 203 -7.20 -7.18 7.54
C ASP A 203 -6.07 -7.24 8.59
N PRO A 204 -5.74 -6.12 9.28
CA PRO A 204 -4.73 -6.09 10.33
C PRO A 204 -5.23 -6.67 11.67
N GLY A 205 -6.47 -7.15 11.75
CA GLY A 205 -7.09 -7.60 12.99
C GLY A 205 -7.19 -6.51 14.06
N ASN A 206 -7.42 -6.93 15.30
CA ASN A 206 -7.58 -6.05 16.46
C ASN A 206 -6.26 -5.79 17.21
N TYR A 207 -5.16 -5.58 16.48
CA TYR A 207 -3.82 -5.52 17.07
C TYR A 207 -3.08 -4.20 16.80
N THR A 208 -2.17 -3.82 17.70
CA THR A 208 -1.36 -2.59 17.64
C THR A 208 -0.27 -2.67 16.55
N GLY A 209 0.19 -3.88 16.23
CA GLY A 209 0.96 -4.19 15.03
C GLY A 209 0.18 -4.00 13.73
N GLY A 210 0.71 -4.46 12.61
CA GLY A 210 0.10 -4.32 11.30
C GLY A 210 0.38 -2.98 10.60
N PRO A 211 0.01 -2.87 9.32
CA PRO A 211 0.34 -1.74 8.46
C PRO A 211 -0.18 -0.39 8.97
N ASP A 212 0.37 0.68 8.41
CA ASP A 212 -0.01 2.06 8.68
C ASP A 212 -0.27 2.84 7.38
N GLU A 213 -0.39 4.16 7.47
CA GLU A 213 -0.65 5.03 6.33
C GLU A 213 0.41 4.99 5.22
N HIS A 214 1.62 4.49 5.51
CA HIS A 214 2.69 4.28 4.55
C HIS A 214 2.60 2.96 3.78
N LEU A 215 1.55 2.15 3.98
CA LEU A 215 1.34 0.93 3.21
C LEU A 215 1.09 1.25 1.72
N ASP A 216 1.98 0.72 0.88
CA ASP A 216 1.91 0.67 -0.56
C ASP A 216 1.79 -0.79 -1.03
N VAL A 217 0.69 -1.10 -1.73
CA VAL A 217 0.38 -2.45 -2.21
C VAL A 217 0.61 -2.51 -3.71
N GLN A 218 1.39 -3.49 -4.15
CA GLN A 218 1.75 -3.66 -5.56
C GLN A 218 1.48 -5.07 -6.04
N LEU A 219 1.07 -5.19 -7.30
CA LEU A 219 0.83 -6.45 -8.00
C LEU A 219 2.08 -6.83 -8.80
N PHE A 220 2.68 -7.97 -8.47
CA PHE A 220 4.05 -8.30 -8.88
C PHE A 220 4.11 -8.92 -10.28
N GLN A 221 4.84 -8.25 -11.19
CA GLN A 221 5.17 -8.73 -12.54
C GLN A 221 3.97 -9.30 -13.33
N LEU A 222 2.89 -8.51 -13.46
CA LEU A 222 1.68 -8.89 -14.19
C LEU A 222 1.66 -8.27 -15.60
N SER A 223 1.05 -8.96 -16.56
CA SER A 223 0.97 -8.47 -17.94
C SER A 223 0.04 -7.25 -18.01
N ASN A 224 0.55 -6.10 -18.49
CA ASN A 224 -0.16 -4.81 -18.38
C ASN A 224 -0.68 -4.23 -19.70
N GLU A 225 -0.43 -4.91 -20.83
CA GLU A 225 -0.69 -4.41 -22.19
C GLU A 225 -1.42 -5.42 -23.09
N GLY A 226 -2.07 -4.92 -24.14
CA GLY A 226 -2.78 -5.72 -25.12
C GLY A 226 -3.28 -4.94 -26.32
N ARG A 227 -4.04 -5.62 -27.19
CA ARG A 227 -4.65 -5.08 -28.41
C ARG A 227 -6.17 -5.18 -28.37
N LEU A 228 -6.85 -4.06 -28.60
CA LEU A 228 -8.31 -3.97 -28.72
C LEU A 228 -8.72 -4.04 -30.18
N ASN A 229 -9.57 -5.01 -30.51
CA ASN A 229 -10.30 -5.03 -31.78
C ASN A 229 -11.68 -4.38 -31.56
N LEU A 230 -11.89 -3.20 -32.15
CA LEU A 230 -13.14 -2.45 -31.99
C LEU A 230 -14.33 -3.06 -32.72
N ALA A 231 -14.13 -3.94 -33.71
CA ALA A 231 -15.24 -4.59 -34.42
C ALA A 231 -15.95 -5.62 -33.52
N THR A 232 -15.21 -6.26 -32.62
CA THR A 232 -15.65 -7.38 -31.76
C THR A 232 -15.76 -7.00 -30.27
N GLY A 233 -15.14 -5.90 -29.83
CA GLY A 233 -15.08 -5.53 -28.41
C GLY A 233 -14.15 -6.43 -27.59
N THR A 234 -13.20 -7.11 -28.23
CA THR A 234 -12.28 -8.06 -27.58
C THR A 234 -10.91 -7.42 -27.34
N PHE A 235 -10.37 -7.58 -26.13
CA PHE A 235 -9.03 -7.15 -25.74
C PHE A 235 -8.10 -8.35 -25.52
N THR A 236 -7.02 -8.43 -26.30
CA THR A 236 -6.09 -9.57 -26.32
C THR A 236 -4.75 -9.17 -25.71
N VAL A 237 -4.34 -9.83 -24.63
CA VAL A 237 -3.08 -9.55 -23.91
C VAL A 237 -1.86 -9.93 -24.75
N THR A 238 -0.91 -9.01 -24.89
CA THR A 238 0.31 -9.21 -25.71
C THR A 238 1.50 -9.79 -24.94
N ASN A 239 1.50 -9.68 -23.60
CA ASN A 239 2.51 -10.23 -22.69
C ASN A 239 3.97 -9.74 -22.85
N ASN A 240 4.25 -8.76 -23.73
CA ASN A 240 5.62 -8.24 -23.92
C ASN A 240 6.16 -7.52 -22.66
N SER A 241 5.26 -6.86 -21.92
CA SER A 241 5.57 -6.09 -20.73
C SER A 241 4.87 -6.69 -19.51
N ARG A 242 5.64 -6.91 -18.43
CA ARG A 242 5.16 -7.50 -17.16
C ARG A 242 5.67 -6.69 -15.95
N PRO A 243 5.26 -5.41 -15.81
CA PRO A 243 5.69 -4.55 -14.71
C PRO A 243 5.08 -4.99 -13.38
N THR A 244 5.64 -4.46 -12.29
CA THR A 244 4.95 -4.41 -11.01
C THR A 244 4.00 -3.20 -11.01
N ILE A 245 2.75 -3.38 -10.59
CA ILE A 245 1.68 -2.39 -10.70
C ILE A 245 1.25 -1.91 -9.31
N ARG A 246 1.50 -0.64 -8.98
CA ARG A 246 1.10 -0.02 -7.70
C ARG A 246 -0.40 0.23 -7.70
N MET A 247 -1.09 -0.23 -6.66
CA MET A 247 -2.56 -0.19 -6.58
C MET A 247 -3.09 1.15 -6.06
N TYR A 248 -4.30 1.53 -6.48
CA TYR A 248 -5.05 2.67 -5.95
C TYR A 248 -5.59 2.35 -4.55
N ARG A 249 -5.24 3.15 -3.55
CA ARG A 249 -5.88 3.07 -2.22
C ARG A 249 -7.26 3.74 -2.28
N VAL A 250 -8.31 3.04 -1.87
CA VAL A 250 -9.71 3.48 -2.05
C VAL A 250 -10.26 4.25 -0.84
N GLU A 251 -9.63 4.10 0.32
CA GLU A 251 -10.07 4.71 1.59
C GLU A 251 -9.14 5.85 2.04
N GLU A 252 -9.73 7.02 2.31
CA GLU A 252 -9.08 8.10 3.05
C GLU A 252 -8.84 7.69 4.53
N PRO A 253 -7.63 7.88 5.09
CA PRO A 253 -7.27 7.40 6.42
C PRO A 253 -8.04 8.15 7.52
N SER A 254 -9.08 7.51 8.05
CA SER A 254 -9.82 7.99 9.23
C SER A 254 -9.55 7.13 10.47
N ASN A 255 -9.48 5.80 10.35
CA ASN A 255 -9.39 4.89 11.51
C ASN A 255 -8.23 3.87 11.51
N ASN A 256 -7.41 3.78 10.44
CA ASN A 256 -6.19 2.92 10.37
C ASN A 256 -6.34 1.39 10.65
N THR A 257 -7.55 0.85 10.77
CA THR A 257 -7.81 -0.59 11.06
C THR A 257 -8.22 -1.43 9.86
N SER A 258 -8.24 -0.86 8.65
CA SER A 258 -8.45 -1.55 7.38
C SER A 258 -7.80 -0.74 6.26
N PHE A 259 -7.38 -1.42 5.18
CA PHE A 259 -6.83 -0.75 4.00
C PHE A 259 -7.27 -1.46 2.72
N THR A 260 -8.21 -0.87 1.99
CA THR A 260 -8.72 -1.37 0.71
C THR A 260 -7.94 -0.79 -0.48
N TYR A 261 -7.47 -1.65 -1.38
CA TYR A 261 -6.74 -1.29 -2.60
C TYR A 261 -7.40 -1.87 -3.86
N ARG A 262 -7.37 -1.14 -4.98
CA ARG A 262 -7.90 -1.54 -6.29
C ARG A 262 -6.89 -1.34 -7.42
N ALA A 263 -6.91 -2.21 -8.43
CA ALA A 263 -6.18 -2.02 -9.69
C ALA A 263 -6.96 -2.60 -10.87
N LEU A 264 -6.79 -1.99 -12.04
CA LEU A 264 -7.33 -2.46 -13.31
C LEU A 264 -6.24 -3.16 -14.12
N LEU A 265 -6.56 -4.34 -14.66
CA LEU A 265 -5.61 -5.28 -15.27
C LEU A 265 -6.16 -5.93 -16.55
N PRO A 266 -5.34 -6.19 -17.57
CA PRO A 266 -5.69 -7.13 -18.65
C PRO A 266 -6.07 -8.52 -18.11
N SER A 267 -7.03 -9.18 -18.74
CA SER A 267 -7.51 -10.51 -18.33
C SER A 267 -6.42 -11.58 -18.48
N GLN A 268 -6.09 -12.26 -17.37
CA GLN A 268 -4.98 -13.22 -17.31
C GLN A 268 -5.14 -14.21 -16.16
N THR A 269 -4.64 -15.43 -16.33
CA THR A 269 -4.64 -16.44 -15.25
C THR A 269 -3.38 -16.33 -14.41
N LEU A 270 -3.56 -16.16 -13.10
CA LEU A 270 -2.49 -16.11 -12.11
C LEU A 270 -2.25 -17.52 -11.56
N ALA A 271 -1.13 -18.12 -11.93
CA ALA A 271 -0.78 -19.49 -11.52
C ALA A 271 -0.52 -19.60 -10.00
N ALA A 272 -0.94 -20.70 -9.41
CA ALA A 272 -0.70 -21.03 -8.01
C ALA A 272 0.80 -21.04 -7.66
N GLY A 273 1.12 -20.63 -6.43
CA GLY A 273 2.49 -20.57 -5.90
C GLY A 273 3.34 -19.42 -6.43
N LYS A 274 2.83 -18.56 -7.32
CA LYS A 274 3.51 -17.33 -7.74
C LYS A 274 3.31 -16.20 -6.73
N GLN A 275 4.31 -15.33 -6.59
CA GLN A 275 4.14 -14.07 -5.88
C GLN A 275 3.14 -13.21 -6.65
N LEU A 276 2.07 -12.78 -5.97
CA LEU A 276 1.05 -11.89 -6.51
C LEU A 276 1.18 -10.48 -5.94
N LEU A 277 1.43 -10.36 -4.64
CA LEU A 277 1.58 -9.07 -3.98
C LEU A 277 3.00 -8.82 -3.51
N LEU A 278 3.37 -7.54 -3.55
CA LEU A 278 4.44 -6.94 -2.78
C LEU A 278 3.81 -5.87 -1.89
N LEU A 279 3.96 -6.03 -0.58
CA LEU A 279 3.45 -5.13 0.45
C LEU A 279 4.63 -4.31 0.99
N ASN A 280 4.62 -3.00 0.84
CA ASN A 280 5.67 -2.11 1.33
C ASN A 280 5.10 -1.22 2.43
N ASN A 281 5.50 -1.43 3.70
CA ASN A 281 5.10 -0.57 4.82
C ASN A 281 6.32 0.25 5.26
N GLY A 282 6.48 1.44 4.66
CA GLY A 282 7.68 2.27 4.84
C GLY A 282 8.97 1.54 4.41
N PRO A 283 9.92 1.27 5.33
CA PRO A 283 11.18 0.57 5.01
C PRO A 283 11.04 -0.95 4.83
N GLN A 284 9.88 -1.54 5.15
CA GLN A 284 9.70 -2.99 5.17
C GLN A 284 8.95 -3.47 3.92
N SER A 285 9.52 -4.42 3.19
CA SER A 285 8.90 -5.06 2.01
C SER A 285 8.61 -6.54 2.26
N MET A 286 7.39 -6.99 1.93
CA MET A 286 6.92 -8.35 2.18
C MET A 286 6.19 -8.93 0.97
N GLY A 287 6.59 -10.11 0.50
CA GLY A 287 5.89 -10.83 -0.57
C GLY A 287 4.70 -11.64 -0.04
N ARG A 288 3.63 -11.73 -0.82
CA ARG A 288 2.56 -12.74 -0.64
C ARG A 288 2.36 -13.53 -1.94
N THR A 289 2.37 -14.86 -1.81
CA THR A 289 2.08 -15.80 -2.89
C THR A 289 0.60 -16.08 -2.98
N GLN A 290 0.10 -16.29 -4.20
CA GLN A 290 -1.26 -16.69 -4.47
C GLN A 290 -1.36 -18.23 -4.35
N PRO A 291 -2.10 -18.79 -3.38
CA PRO A 291 -2.03 -20.22 -3.06
C PRO A 291 -2.78 -21.11 -4.06
N THR A 292 -3.82 -20.59 -4.71
CA THR A 292 -4.67 -21.27 -5.69
C THR A 292 -4.73 -20.48 -6.99
N GLU A 293 -4.93 -21.14 -8.12
CA GLU A 293 -5.04 -20.43 -9.42
C GLU A 293 -6.17 -19.39 -9.40
N LEU A 294 -5.88 -18.17 -9.85
CA LEU A 294 -6.83 -17.05 -9.88
C LEU A 294 -6.99 -16.53 -11.32
N PRO A 295 -8.08 -16.89 -12.03
CA PRO A 295 -8.35 -16.41 -13.38
C PRO A 295 -8.97 -15.01 -13.34
N LEU A 296 -8.22 -13.98 -13.70
CA LEU A 296 -8.73 -12.61 -13.81
C LEU A 296 -9.49 -12.46 -15.14
N LEU A 297 -10.82 -12.45 -15.08
CA LEU A 297 -11.68 -12.44 -16.26
C LEU A 297 -11.99 -11.02 -16.75
N GLN A 298 -12.17 -10.85 -18.06
CA GLN A 298 -12.59 -9.59 -18.66
C GLN A 298 -13.97 -9.18 -18.13
N GLY A 299 -14.12 -7.91 -17.70
CA GLY A 299 -15.38 -7.37 -17.19
C GLY A 299 -15.81 -7.96 -15.83
N ALA A 300 -14.93 -8.71 -15.16
CA ALA A 300 -15.17 -9.26 -13.84
C ALA A 300 -14.34 -8.54 -12.78
N ALA A 301 -14.94 -8.37 -11.60
CA ALA A 301 -14.23 -7.91 -10.43
C ALA A 301 -13.87 -9.11 -9.54
N HIS A 302 -12.68 -9.07 -8.97
CA HIS A 302 -12.11 -10.12 -8.12
C HIS A 302 -11.74 -9.52 -6.77
N HIS A 303 -12.03 -10.25 -5.70
CA HIS A 303 -11.84 -9.81 -4.32
C HIS A 303 -11.08 -10.87 -3.53
N PHE A 304 -10.10 -10.45 -2.73
CA PHE A 304 -9.57 -11.28 -1.64
C PHE A 304 -9.06 -10.41 -0.48
N ALA A 305 -9.19 -10.94 0.73
CA ALA A 305 -8.62 -10.33 1.93
C ALA A 305 -7.26 -10.94 2.25
N VAL A 306 -6.25 -10.10 2.49
CA VAL A 306 -4.95 -10.51 3.04
C VAL A 306 -5.03 -10.36 4.54
N LYS A 307 -4.96 -11.51 5.22
CA LYS A 307 -4.90 -11.64 6.68
C LYS A 307 -3.46 -11.84 7.13
N GLU A 308 -3.23 -11.84 8.44
CA GLU A 308 -1.93 -12.15 9.05
C GLU A 308 -0.85 -11.21 8.50
N VAL A 309 -1.14 -9.90 8.60
CA VAL A 309 -0.26 -8.79 8.21
C VAL A 309 0.26 -8.01 9.41
N HIS A 310 0.07 -8.53 10.63
CA HIS A 310 0.53 -7.92 11.90
C HIS A 310 2.05 -7.66 11.88
N SER A 311 2.76 -8.57 11.22
CA SER A 311 4.19 -8.58 10.91
C SER A 311 4.68 -7.45 9.99
N LEU A 312 3.79 -6.69 9.34
CA LEU A 312 4.12 -5.35 8.86
C LEU A 312 4.19 -4.43 10.08
N MET A 313 5.38 -3.98 10.45
CA MET A 313 5.59 -3.15 11.63
C MET A 313 5.40 -1.67 11.32
N LYS A 314 5.07 -0.91 12.36
CA LYS A 314 5.05 0.55 12.39
C LYS A 314 6.46 1.04 12.75
N TRP A 315 7.00 1.98 11.99
CA TRP A 315 8.42 2.36 12.05
C TRP A 315 8.64 3.80 12.52
N VAL A 316 9.76 4.03 13.19
CA VAL A 316 10.29 5.35 13.56
C VAL A 316 11.63 5.55 12.85
N TYR A 317 11.83 6.67 12.17
CA TYR A 317 13.14 7.02 11.62
C TYR A 317 14.03 7.67 12.69
N ILE A 318 15.16 7.05 12.98
CA ILE A 318 16.18 7.52 13.91
C ILE A 318 17.25 8.25 13.07
N PRO A 319 17.44 9.58 13.20
CA PRO A 319 18.41 10.34 12.39
C PRO A 319 19.86 10.02 12.77
N PRO A 320 20.87 10.21 11.89
CA PRO A 320 22.27 10.07 12.27
C PRO A 320 22.71 11.17 13.25
N GLY A 321 23.71 10.87 14.11
CA GLY A 321 24.20 11.84 15.09
C GLY A 321 25.29 11.33 16.02
N ILE A 322 25.54 12.10 17.09
CA ILE A 322 26.53 11.82 18.14
C ILE A 322 25.83 11.99 19.49
N PHE A 323 26.09 11.09 20.44
CA PHE A 323 25.46 11.11 21.77
C PHE A 323 26.38 10.57 22.86
N PRO A 324 26.11 10.88 24.15
CA PRO A 324 26.83 10.27 25.27
C PRO A 324 26.17 8.93 25.65
N MET A 325 26.85 7.84 25.34
CA MET A 325 26.50 6.48 25.74
C MET A 325 27.00 6.17 27.16
N GLY A 326 26.22 5.42 27.94
CA GLY A 326 26.54 5.07 29.33
C GLY A 326 26.03 6.07 30.36
N SER A 327 26.23 5.75 31.64
CA SER A 327 25.82 6.59 32.77
C SER A 327 26.99 7.43 33.26
N PRO A 328 26.79 8.71 33.65
CA PRO A 328 27.86 9.50 34.24
C PRO A 328 28.34 8.86 35.55
N ASP A 329 29.61 9.06 35.90
CA ASP A 329 30.18 8.46 37.11
C ASP A 329 29.49 8.90 38.41
N THR A 330 28.80 10.04 38.36
CA THR A 330 27.97 10.60 39.43
C THR A 330 26.62 9.89 39.66
N ASP A 331 26.14 9.04 38.75
CA ASP A 331 24.93 8.23 38.99
C ASP A 331 25.24 7.13 40.04
N PRO A 332 24.64 7.15 41.24
CA PRO A 332 24.91 6.16 42.28
C PRO A 332 24.24 4.81 42.00
N ASN A 333 23.29 4.75 41.07
CA ASN A 333 22.53 3.55 40.71
C ASN A 333 23.13 2.81 39.50
N ALA A 334 24.08 3.43 38.81
CA ALA A 334 24.73 2.86 37.64
C ALA A 334 25.77 1.79 38.00
N LEU A 335 25.63 0.62 37.40
CA LEU A 335 26.57 -0.49 37.51
C LEU A 335 27.92 -0.11 36.89
N ALA A 336 29.01 -0.72 37.36
CA ALA A 336 30.35 -0.47 36.80
C ALA A 336 30.46 -0.77 35.30
N ILE A 337 29.63 -1.68 34.77
CA ILE A 337 29.56 -2.01 33.33
C ILE A 337 28.88 -0.91 32.48
N GLU A 338 28.22 0.05 33.11
CA GLU A 338 27.55 1.20 32.46
C GLU A 338 28.43 2.46 32.47
N LYS A 339 29.63 2.39 33.04
CA LYS A 339 30.55 3.51 33.26
C LYS A 339 31.87 3.32 32.49
N SER A 340 32.59 4.38 32.13
CA SER A 340 32.17 5.79 32.19
C SER A 340 31.39 6.21 30.94
N ARG A 341 30.70 7.35 31.03
CA ARG A 341 29.87 7.94 29.95
C ARG A 341 30.75 8.49 28.83
N HIS A 342 30.44 8.19 27.58
CA HIS A 342 31.34 8.47 26.47
C HIS A 342 30.67 8.72 25.12
N TRP A 343 31.34 9.46 24.24
CA TRP A 343 30.79 9.88 22.95
C TRP A 343 30.84 8.77 21.90
N VAL A 344 29.67 8.45 21.34
CA VAL A 344 29.48 7.46 20.27
C VAL A 344 28.82 8.13 19.06
N LYS A 345 29.28 7.77 17.85
CA LYS A 345 28.76 8.30 16.59
C LYS A 345 27.95 7.23 15.86
N VAL A 346 26.66 7.53 15.63
CA VAL A 346 25.73 6.79 14.77
C VAL A 346 25.77 7.45 13.39
N GLU A 347 26.50 6.84 12.45
CA GLU A 347 26.85 7.52 11.18
C GLU A 347 25.72 7.61 10.16
N LYS A 348 24.79 6.66 10.21
CA LYS A 348 23.64 6.57 9.31
C LYS A 348 22.38 6.51 10.13
N GLY A 349 21.35 7.24 9.70
CA GLY A 349 20.02 7.05 10.26
C GLY A 349 19.47 5.68 9.87
N PHE A 350 18.59 5.15 10.72
CA PHE A 350 18.00 3.83 10.57
C PHE A 350 16.54 3.86 11.01
N TYR A 351 15.71 2.96 10.50
CA TYR A 351 14.36 2.77 11.01
C TYR A 351 14.39 1.78 12.17
N MET A 352 13.61 2.04 13.21
CA MET A 352 13.41 1.17 14.37
C MET A 352 11.91 0.88 14.52
N SER A 353 11.54 -0.34 14.93
CA SER A 353 10.15 -0.66 15.20
C SER A 353 9.65 0.20 16.36
N LYS A 354 8.50 0.86 16.16
CA LYS A 354 7.94 1.86 17.06
C LYS A 354 7.69 1.33 18.49
N TYR A 355 7.40 0.04 18.55
CA TYR A 355 7.18 -0.79 19.73
C TYR A 355 8.13 -1.99 19.69
N GLU A 356 8.24 -2.72 20.79
CA GLU A 356 8.70 -4.12 20.81
C GLU A 356 7.85 -5.00 19.90
N THR A 357 8.41 -6.12 19.43
CA THR A 357 7.66 -7.10 18.66
C THR A 357 6.57 -7.74 19.52
N THR A 358 5.33 -7.75 19.06
CA THR A 358 4.19 -8.27 19.83
C THR A 358 3.99 -9.77 19.68
N VAL A 359 3.18 -10.38 20.55
CA VAL A 359 2.82 -11.81 20.44
C VAL A 359 2.17 -12.13 19.09
N ALA A 360 1.23 -11.30 18.62
CA ALA A 360 0.56 -11.51 17.33
C ALA A 360 1.55 -11.44 16.15
N GLN A 361 2.53 -10.54 16.22
CA GLN A 361 3.59 -10.42 15.21
C GLN A 361 4.45 -11.68 15.12
N TYR A 362 4.83 -12.27 16.25
CA TYR A 362 5.63 -13.50 16.25
C TYR A 362 4.81 -14.74 15.84
N CYS A 363 3.49 -14.74 16.03
CA CYS A 363 2.61 -15.78 15.46
C CYS A 363 2.61 -15.77 13.92
N ASP A 364 2.54 -14.61 13.27
CA ASP A 364 2.67 -14.49 11.80
C ASP A 364 3.97 -15.15 11.30
N PHE A 365 5.09 -14.89 11.98
CA PHE A 365 6.40 -15.46 11.65
C PHE A 365 6.40 -16.99 11.71
N LEU A 366 5.91 -17.57 12.80
CA LEU A 366 5.86 -19.03 12.96
C LEU A 366 4.90 -19.70 11.96
N ASN A 367 3.76 -19.08 11.68
CA ASN A 367 2.80 -19.56 10.68
C ASN A 367 3.39 -19.48 9.25
N ALA A 368 3.99 -18.34 8.88
CA ALA A 368 4.60 -18.13 7.57
C ALA A 368 5.84 -19.01 7.32
N THR A 369 6.57 -19.38 8.38
CA THR A 369 7.66 -20.36 8.32
C THR A 369 7.20 -21.83 8.45
N GLN A 370 5.88 -22.07 8.43
CA GLN A 370 5.23 -23.39 8.47
C GLN A 370 5.64 -24.25 9.68
N VAL A 371 5.92 -23.59 10.80
CA VAL A 371 6.32 -24.23 12.06
C VAL A 371 5.10 -24.93 12.65
N LYS A 372 4.97 -26.25 12.42
CA LYS A 372 3.93 -27.03 13.09
C LYS A 372 4.27 -27.31 14.55
N GLY A 373 3.25 -27.47 15.39
CA GLY A 373 3.38 -27.82 16.81
C GLY A 373 4.20 -29.10 17.10
N GLN A 374 4.48 -29.95 16.09
CA GLN A 374 5.44 -31.07 16.22
C GLN A 374 6.89 -30.63 16.51
N TYR A 375 7.23 -29.38 16.21
CA TYR A 375 8.53 -28.75 16.56
C TYR A 375 8.47 -28.05 17.92
N ALA A 376 7.30 -27.99 18.54
CA ALA A 376 7.15 -27.62 19.93
C ALA A 376 7.21 -28.88 20.81
N SER A 377 8.13 -28.87 21.76
CA SER A 377 7.90 -29.59 23.01
C SER A 377 6.78 -28.90 23.81
N ASP A 378 6.30 -29.53 24.88
CA ASP A 378 5.30 -28.95 25.79
C ASP A 378 5.73 -27.61 26.43
N TYR A 379 6.98 -27.16 26.22
CA TYR A 379 7.54 -25.94 26.82
C TYR A 379 8.29 -25.03 25.83
N PHE A 380 8.86 -25.54 24.72
CA PHE A 380 9.71 -24.77 23.81
C PHE A 380 9.57 -25.18 22.34
N VAL A 381 9.64 -24.20 21.43
CA VAL A 381 9.79 -24.43 19.97
C VAL A 381 11.27 -24.52 19.59
N ASN A 382 11.64 -25.65 18.98
CA ASN A 382 13.00 -25.96 18.53
C ASN A 382 13.00 -26.10 17.00
N LEU A 383 13.76 -25.26 16.30
CA LEU A 383 13.75 -25.19 14.83
C LEU A 383 15.12 -25.50 14.21
N PRO A 384 15.14 -25.92 12.92
CA PRO A 384 16.38 -26.17 12.18
C PRO A 384 17.24 -24.92 11.92
N LEU A 385 16.88 -23.76 12.47
CA LEU A 385 17.76 -22.59 12.65
C LEU A 385 18.82 -22.90 13.73
N ASN A 386 19.77 -23.78 13.36
CA ASN A 386 20.90 -24.26 14.16
C ASN A 386 20.53 -25.07 15.42
N GLY A 387 19.27 -25.49 15.59
CA GLY A 387 18.85 -26.42 16.65
C GLY A 387 18.73 -25.82 18.05
N ASN A 388 18.74 -24.48 18.15
CA ASN A 388 18.59 -23.76 19.42
C ASN A 388 17.11 -23.54 19.78
N ASN A 389 16.79 -23.48 21.07
CA ASN A 389 15.48 -23.04 21.55
C ASN A 389 15.23 -21.59 21.09
N MET A 390 14.15 -21.35 20.34
CA MET A 390 13.82 -20.01 19.85
C MET A 390 12.82 -19.28 20.73
N ILE A 391 11.78 -19.96 21.19
CA ILE A 391 10.72 -19.39 22.03
C ILE A 391 10.15 -20.43 23.00
N GLY A 392 9.89 -20.03 24.24
CA GLY A 392 9.10 -20.81 25.21
C GLY A 392 7.60 -20.57 25.00
N VAL A 393 6.80 -21.64 24.97
CA VAL A 393 5.37 -21.58 24.58
C VAL A 393 4.43 -21.49 25.78
N ASN A 394 3.27 -20.86 25.56
CA ASN A 394 2.21 -20.77 26.56
C ASN A 394 1.30 -22.03 26.56
N SER A 395 1.88 -23.20 26.86
CA SER A 395 1.17 -24.48 26.88
C SER A 395 0.15 -24.61 28.02
N SER A 396 0.49 -24.09 29.20
CA SER A 396 -0.31 -24.20 30.42
C SER A 396 -1.14 -22.94 30.75
N ASN A 397 -1.29 -22.00 29.82
CA ASN A 397 -1.86 -20.65 30.05
C ASN A 397 -1.17 -19.83 31.16
N GLN A 398 0.06 -20.19 31.54
CA GLN A 398 0.82 -19.55 32.63
C GLN A 398 1.66 -18.34 32.19
N ILE A 399 1.84 -18.12 30.89
CA ILE A 399 2.70 -17.06 30.34
C ILE A 399 1.87 -16.20 29.38
N SER A 400 1.31 -15.10 29.88
CA SER A 400 0.39 -14.25 29.11
C SER A 400 1.00 -13.70 27.81
N ASN A 401 2.28 -13.31 27.81
CA ASN A 401 2.94 -12.71 26.64
C ASN A 401 3.76 -13.70 25.78
N SER A 402 3.29 -14.94 25.64
CA SER A 402 3.90 -15.97 24.79
C SER A 402 2.91 -16.59 23.79
N VAL A 403 3.43 -17.12 22.69
CA VAL A 403 2.68 -17.80 21.63
C VAL A 403 2.09 -19.13 22.10
N ARG A 404 0.93 -19.49 21.55
CA ARG A 404 0.21 -20.75 21.82
C ARG A 404 -0.04 -21.49 20.51
N TRP A 405 0.13 -22.81 20.51
CA TRP A 405 -0.27 -23.68 19.40
C TRP A 405 -1.75 -24.06 19.55
N ASN A 406 -2.55 -23.79 18.52
CA ASN A 406 -3.94 -24.22 18.43
C ASN A 406 -4.02 -25.43 17.48
N SER A 407 -4.03 -26.63 18.07
CA SER A 407 -4.12 -27.90 17.34
C SER A 407 -5.46 -28.11 16.63
N GLY A 408 -6.53 -27.40 17.01
CA GLY A 408 -7.84 -27.50 16.37
C GLY A 408 -7.90 -26.86 14.98
N VAL A 409 -6.96 -25.98 14.65
CA VAL A 409 -6.84 -25.31 13.33
C VAL A 409 -5.38 -25.24 12.82
N GLU A 410 -4.49 -26.06 13.39
CA GLU A 410 -3.05 -26.17 13.08
C GLU A 410 -2.29 -24.84 12.89
N LYS A 411 -2.41 -23.90 13.85
CA LYS A 411 -1.69 -22.61 13.78
C LYS A 411 -1.14 -22.13 15.12
N TRP A 412 -0.22 -21.17 15.07
CA TRP A 412 0.14 -20.31 16.20
C TRP A 412 -0.83 -19.13 16.33
N GLU A 413 -1.22 -18.84 17.56
CA GLU A 413 -2.04 -17.69 17.95
C GLU A 413 -1.60 -17.13 19.31
N PRO A 414 -1.83 -15.84 19.59
CA PRO A 414 -1.74 -15.34 20.95
C PRO A 414 -2.85 -15.95 21.83
N ALA A 415 -2.67 -15.93 23.15
CA ALA A 415 -3.80 -16.12 24.06
C ALA A 415 -4.83 -14.98 23.90
N ALA A 416 -6.08 -15.23 24.29
CA ALA A 416 -7.16 -14.25 24.14
C ALA A 416 -6.85 -12.95 24.92
N GLY A 417 -6.78 -11.82 24.20
CA GLY A 417 -6.36 -10.52 24.73
C GLY A 417 -4.84 -10.25 24.71
N SER A 418 -4.00 -11.26 24.47
CA SER A 418 -2.54 -11.14 24.62
C SER A 418 -1.77 -10.67 23.38
N GLY A 419 -2.43 -10.48 22.23
CA GLY A 419 -1.73 -10.28 20.95
C GLY A 419 -0.93 -8.97 20.82
N ASN A 420 -1.24 -7.99 21.68
CA ASN A 420 -0.58 -6.69 21.77
C ASN A 420 0.50 -6.61 22.85
N LEU A 421 0.63 -7.63 23.69
CA LEU A 421 1.67 -7.68 24.70
C LEU A 421 3.05 -7.75 24.02
N PRO A 422 4.10 -7.13 24.59
CA PRO A 422 5.47 -7.29 24.13
C PRO A 422 5.88 -8.76 24.30
N LEU A 423 6.40 -9.37 23.23
CA LEU A 423 6.72 -10.79 23.20
C LEU A 423 7.76 -11.15 24.28
N GLY A 424 7.36 -12.01 25.21
CA GLY A 424 8.26 -12.63 26.18
C GLY A 424 8.75 -14.00 25.71
N GLN A 425 9.56 -14.63 26.56
CA GLN A 425 10.08 -16.00 26.38
C GLN A 425 10.84 -16.25 25.07
N VAL A 426 11.47 -15.22 24.49
CA VAL A 426 12.21 -15.35 23.23
C VAL A 426 13.72 -15.28 23.47
N SER A 427 14.47 -16.20 22.86
CA SER A 427 15.94 -16.19 22.92
C SER A 427 16.51 -15.17 21.94
N PHE A 428 17.82 -14.90 22.06
CA PHE A 428 18.53 -14.11 21.04
C PHE A 428 18.33 -14.71 19.63
N PHE A 429 18.29 -16.04 19.52
CA PHE A 429 18.10 -16.74 18.25
C PHE A 429 16.67 -16.61 17.72
N GLY A 430 15.66 -16.65 18.60
CA GLY A 430 14.26 -16.38 18.22
C GLY A 430 14.09 -14.96 17.69
N ALA A 431 14.61 -13.98 18.44
CA ALA A 431 14.57 -12.57 18.09
C ALA A 431 15.30 -12.26 16.77
N PHE A 432 16.52 -12.79 16.59
CA PHE A 432 17.32 -12.57 15.38
C PHE A 432 16.79 -13.31 14.15
N ALA A 433 16.14 -14.47 14.32
CA ALA A 433 15.47 -15.18 13.24
C ALA A 433 14.22 -14.43 12.76
N TYR A 434 13.38 -13.93 13.69
CA TYR A 434 12.25 -13.06 13.35
C TYR A 434 12.73 -11.81 12.61
N ALA A 435 13.77 -11.13 13.12
CA ALA A 435 14.25 -9.89 12.54
C ALA A 435 14.73 -10.07 11.09
N GLN A 436 15.46 -11.16 10.79
CA GLN A 436 15.85 -11.50 9.42
C GLN A 436 14.65 -11.81 8.53
N TRP A 437 13.69 -12.63 9.00
CA TRP A 437 12.47 -12.95 8.25
C TRP A 437 11.64 -11.71 7.92
N ALA A 438 11.56 -10.76 8.86
CA ALA A 438 10.89 -9.48 8.69
C ALA A 438 11.65 -8.46 7.81
N GLY A 439 12.85 -8.80 7.33
CA GLY A 439 13.64 -7.97 6.40
C GLY A 439 14.66 -7.03 7.05
N GLY A 440 15.03 -7.26 8.32
CA GLY A 440 15.94 -6.40 9.08
C GLY A 440 16.86 -7.16 10.05
N THR A 441 17.19 -6.50 11.17
CA THR A 441 18.08 -7.06 12.21
C THR A 441 17.76 -6.47 13.59
N LEU A 442 18.36 -7.01 14.65
CA LEU A 442 18.27 -6.42 16.00
C LEU A 442 19.18 -5.18 16.12
N PRO A 443 18.82 -4.16 16.93
CA PRO A 443 19.66 -2.98 17.12
C PRO A 443 21.00 -3.34 17.76
N SER A 444 22.08 -2.64 17.38
CA SER A 444 23.27 -2.63 18.24
C SER A 444 22.97 -1.87 19.54
N GLU A 445 23.69 -2.19 20.61
CA GLU A 445 23.47 -1.56 21.92
C GLU A 445 23.59 -0.02 21.88
N ALA A 446 24.49 0.50 21.04
CA ALA A 446 24.63 1.93 20.78
C ALA A 446 23.43 2.54 20.05
N GLN A 447 22.88 1.84 19.05
CA GLN A 447 21.67 2.28 18.35
C GLN A 447 20.45 2.27 19.28
N TRP A 448 20.34 1.26 20.15
CA TRP A 448 19.26 1.19 21.14
C TRP A 448 19.34 2.36 22.13
N GLU A 449 20.51 2.61 22.75
CA GLU A 449 20.62 3.69 23.75
C GLU A 449 20.43 5.07 23.10
N TYR A 450 20.93 5.26 21.88
CA TYR A 450 20.72 6.48 21.11
C TYR A 450 19.23 6.73 20.80
N ALA A 451 18.53 5.70 20.29
CA ALA A 451 17.11 5.78 19.97
C ALA A 451 16.23 5.98 21.21
N SER A 452 16.57 5.34 22.33
CA SER A 452 15.93 5.50 23.65
C SER A 452 16.07 6.94 24.16
N ARG A 453 17.28 7.51 24.13
CA ARG A 453 17.58 8.88 24.58
C ARG A 453 16.95 9.98 23.74
N ALA A 454 16.71 9.77 22.45
CA ALA A 454 16.15 10.78 21.53
C ALA A 454 16.77 12.20 21.61
N GLY A 455 18.09 12.26 21.81
CA GLY A 455 18.85 13.51 21.93
C GLY A 455 19.09 14.04 23.36
N THR A 456 18.63 13.34 24.41
CA THR A 456 18.85 13.76 25.81
C THR A 456 20.08 13.14 26.47
N GLU A 457 20.71 13.90 27.39
CA GLU A 457 21.86 13.46 28.19
C GLU A 457 21.51 12.86 29.57
N THR A 458 20.24 12.99 29.97
CA THR A 458 19.68 12.58 31.27
C THR A 458 19.68 11.05 31.49
N ILE A 459 19.37 10.64 32.72
CA ILE A 459 19.15 9.24 33.12
C ILE A 459 17.96 8.65 32.35
N TRP A 460 16.87 9.41 32.23
CA TRP A 460 15.69 9.10 31.42
C TRP A 460 15.40 10.22 30.42
N PHE A 461 14.86 9.91 29.23
CA PHE A 461 14.58 10.90 28.19
C PHE A 461 13.55 11.97 28.59
N PHE A 462 12.70 11.69 29.60
CA PHE A 462 11.67 12.61 30.04
C PHE A 462 12.20 13.67 31.02
N ALA A 463 13.01 13.27 32.01
CA ALA A 463 13.83 14.08 32.91
C ALA A 463 14.49 13.19 33.98
N ASP A 464 15.43 13.72 34.76
CA ASP A 464 15.97 13.08 35.98
C ASP A 464 14.99 13.19 37.18
N VAL A 465 13.70 12.90 36.93
CA VAL A 465 12.60 13.07 37.90
C VAL A 465 11.85 11.74 38.04
N PRO A 466 12.17 10.92 39.06
CA PRO A 466 11.53 9.62 39.31
C PRO A 466 9.99 9.64 39.33
N ALA A 467 9.38 10.74 39.81
CA ALA A 467 7.93 10.88 39.86
C ALA A 467 7.23 10.88 38.48
N LEU A 468 7.96 11.10 37.38
CA LEU A 468 7.42 11.03 36.03
C LEU A 468 7.42 9.62 35.43
N LEU A 469 8.16 8.66 36.02
CA LEU A 469 8.34 7.31 35.47
C LEU A 469 7.01 6.62 35.12
N GLY A 470 5.98 6.81 35.94
CA GLY A 470 4.66 6.22 35.75
C GLY A 470 3.94 6.61 34.45
N ASP A 471 4.33 7.71 33.82
CA ASP A 471 3.81 8.18 32.52
C ASP A 471 4.52 7.55 31.32
N TYR A 472 5.73 7.00 31.51
CA TYR A 472 6.68 6.66 30.43
C TYR A 472 7.19 5.20 30.47
N ALA A 473 7.03 4.48 31.58
CA ALA A 473 7.60 3.14 31.78
C ALA A 473 6.66 2.18 32.52
N TRP A 474 6.82 0.87 32.27
CA TRP A 474 6.19 -0.21 33.04
C TRP A 474 7.23 -0.97 33.87
N THR A 475 7.22 -0.79 35.19
CA THR A 475 8.21 -1.32 36.15
C THR A 475 7.50 -1.98 37.33
N VAL A 476 8.21 -2.67 38.23
CA VAL A 476 7.59 -3.33 39.40
C VAL A 476 6.78 -2.37 40.28
N GLU A 477 7.11 -1.08 40.27
CA GLU A 477 6.38 -0.04 40.99
C GLU A 477 4.99 0.29 40.40
N ASN A 478 4.64 -0.17 39.18
CA ASN A 478 3.36 0.13 38.54
C ASN A 478 2.76 -0.95 37.61
N SER A 479 3.39 -2.12 37.47
CA SER A 479 2.97 -3.18 36.52
C SER A 479 2.09 -4.28 37.11
N ASP A 480 1.97 -4.34 38.44
CA ASP A 480 1.48 -5.50 39.21
C ASP A 480 2.18 -6.84 38.86
N LEU A 481 3.42 -6.78 38.34
CA LEU A 481 4.19 -7.90 37.78
C LEU A 481 3.56 -8.57 36.55
N VAL A 482 2.70 -7.85 35.82
CA VAL A 482 2.02 -8.32 34.61
C VAL A 482 2.50 -7.52 33.37
N PRO A 483 2.79 -8.16 32.22
CA PRO A 483 3.06 -7.44 30.97
C PRO A 483 1.82 -6.68 30.52
N GLN A 484 2.03 -5.49 29.97
CA GLN A 484 0.98 -4.58 29.50
C GLN A 484 1.05 -4.43 27.97
N ASP A 485 -0.04 -4.03 27.32
CA ASP A 485 -0.06 -3.79 25.87
C ASP A 485 0.95 -2.70 25.46
N VAL A 486 1.66 -2.92 24.35
CA VAL A 486 2.62 -1.95 23.82
C VAL A 486 1.93 -0.67 23.35
N GLY A 487 2.60 0.47 23.53
CA GLY A 487 2.15 1.78 23.09
C GLY A 487 1.25 2.54 24.05
N ILE A 488 1.00 2.01 25.26
CA ILE A 488 0.11 2.66 26.26
C ILE A 488 0.80 3.84 26.99
N LYS A 489 2.11 3.81 27.19
CA LYS A 489 2.86 4.91 27.82
C LYS A 489 3.18 6.03 26.83
N LYS A 490 3.61 7.19 27.33
CA LYS A 490 4.05 8.31 26.49
C LYS A 490 5.36 7.97 25.77
N PRO A 491 5.52 8.35 24.48
CA PRO A 491 6.76 8.13 23.74
C PRO A 491 7.85 9.13 24.11
N ASN A 492 9.06 8.87 23.60
CA ASN A 492 10.14 9.84 23.57
C ASN A 492 9.99 10.86 22.41
N ALA A 493 10.94 11.81 22.32
CA ALA A 493 10.89 12.92 21.37
C ALA A 493 10.95 12.51 19.88
N TRP A 494 11.28 11.25 19.56
CA TRP A 494 11.25 10.69 18.20
C TRP A 494 10.02 9.80 17.93
N GLY A 495 9.12 9.64 18.91
CA GLY A 495 7.92 8.82 18.75
C GLY A 495 8.15 7.32 19.01
N LEU A 496 9.28 6.94 19.58
CA LEU A 496 9.56 5.58 20.07
C LEU A 496 8.88 5.37 21.42
N TYR A 497 8.23 4.22 21.60
CA TYR A 497 7.46 3.87 22.80
C TYR A 497 8.20 2.85 23.67
N ASP A 498 7.79 2.77 24.94
CA ASP A 498 8.14 1.70 25.90
C ASP A 498 9.64 1.40 26.01
N SER A 499 10.49 2.43 25.80
CA SER A 499 11.95 2.32 25.83
C SER A 499 12.54 2.12 27.23
N TYR A 500 11.69 2.05 28.27
CA TYR A 500 12.04 1.84 29.67
C TYR A 500 11.01 0.92 30.35
N GLY A 501 11.49 -0.03 31.13
CA GLY A 501 10.62 -1.05 31.72
C GLY A 501 10.14 -2.01 30.63
N SER A 502 8.85 -2.37 30.65
CA SER A 502 8.24 -3.31 29.69
C SER A 502 9.01 -4.65 29.64
N VAL A 503 9.73 -4.97 28.56
CA VAL A 503 10.61 -6.15 28.49
C VAL A 503 12.05 -5.75 28.20
N TRP A 504 12.99 -6.54 28.70
CA TRP A 504 14.40 -6.45 28.34
C TRP A 504 14.58 -6.81 26.86
N GLU A 505 15.26 -5.98 26.09
CA GLU A 505 15.38 -6.14 24.65
C GLU A 505 16.73 -6.67 24.19
N TRP A 506 16.74 -7.75 23.40
CA TRP A 506 17.95 -8.28 22.76
C TRP A 506 18.57 -7.31 21.75
N CYS A 507 19.84 -6.96 21.99
CA CYS A 507 20.69 -6.25 21.03
C CYS A 507 21.63 -7.23 20.29
N ILE A 508 22.01 -6.93 19.05
CA ILE A 508 22.87 -7.81 18.22
C ILE A 508 24.32 -7.94 18.72
N TYR A 509 24.82 -6.99 19.51
CA TYR A 509 26.17 -7.04 20.08
C TYR A 509 26.20 -6.49 21.52
N VAL A 510 27.13 -7.02 22.32
CA VAL A 510 27.60 -6.40 23.56
C VAL A 510 28.63 -5.32 23.24
N GLY A 511 28.36 -4.07 23.61
CA GLY A 511 29.32 -2.97 23.51
C GLY A 511 30.46 -3.11 24.53
N ALA A 512 31.71 -3.15 24.04
CA ALA A 512 32.88 -3.03 24.90
C ALA A 512 33.07 -1.57 25.33
N TYR A 513 32.70 -1.26 26.58
CA TYR A 513 32.90 0.07 27.17
C TYR A 513 34.42 0.36 27.27
N PRO A 514 34.90 1.55 26.87
CA PRO A 514 36.35 1.78 26.79
C PRO A 514 36.95 2.12 28.15
N THR A 515 38.19 1.71 28.36
CA THR A 515 38.94 1.91 29.61
C THR A 515 39.89 3.10 29.57
N ASN A 516 39.86 3.91 28.50
CA ASN A 516 40.71 5.08 28.28
C ASN A 516 40.03 6.13 27.38
N GLU A 517 40.47 7.38 27.48
CA GLU A 517 39.84 8.54 26.83
C GLU A 517 40.32 8.80 25.39
N ASN A 518 41.41 8.17 24.96
CA ASN A 518 42.06 8.44 23.66
C ASN A 518 41.37 7.76 22.46
N ASP A 519 40.21 7.13 22.66
CA ASP A 519 39.61 6.14 21.75
C ASP A 519 38.24 6.62 21.19
N TYR A 520 38.04 7.95 21.09
CA TYR A 520 36.73 8.60 20.88
C TYR A 520 36.68 9.63 19.72
N PRO A 521 35.49 9.88 19.14
CA PRO A 521 34.23 9.16 19.38
C PRO A 521 34.23 7.78 18.73
N LYS A 522 33.61 6.78 19.38
CA LYS A 522 33.53 5.45 18.77
C LYS A 522 32.49 5.43 17.66
N THR A 523 32.99 5.32 16.43
CA THR A 523 32.19 5.13 15.22
C THR A 523 31.63 3.72 15.18
N ASN A 524 30.29 3.58 15.17
CA ASN A 524 29.58 2.31 14.95
C ASN A 524 30.28 1.07 15.57
N PRO A 525 30.40 0.96 16.92
CA PRO A 525 31.12 -0.14 17.58
C PRO A 525 30.69 -1.50 17.03
N LYS A 526 31.69 -2.26 16.56
CA LYS A 526 31.63 -2.93 15.25
C LYS A 526 30.40 -3.82 14.98
N ILE A 527 29.75 -3.53 13.85
CA ILE A 527 28.93 -4.50 13.13
C ILE A 527 29.85 -5.60 12.56
N TYR A 528 29.81 -6.80 13.13
CA TYR A 528 30.37 -8.00 12.51
C TYR A 528 29.28 -8.90 11.94
N ASN A 529 29.47 -9.30 10.69
CA ASN A 529 28.54 -10.09 9.90
C ASN A 529 28.38 -11.50 10.52
N VAL A 530 27.15 -11.89 10.87
CA VAL A 530 26.89 -13.14 11.63
C VAL A 530 27.02 -14.42 10.77
N ASN A 531 27.28 -14.26 9.47
CA ASN A 531 27.42 -15.33 8.47
C ASN A 531 28.73 -16.14 8.57
N ALA A 532 29.21 -16.44 9.78
CA ALA A 532 30.47 -17.17 10.01
C ALA A 532 30.49 -17.96 11.33
N ASN A 533 29.64 -18.99 11.45
CA ASN A 533 29.79 -20.17 12.32
C ASN A 533 30.06 -19.96 13.84
N ILE A 534 29.88 -18.76 14.39
CA ILE A 534 30.02 -18.47 15.82
C ILE A 534 28.63 -18.22 16.41
N THR A 535 28.11 -19.23 17.13
CA THR A 535 26.97 -19.07 18.02
C THR A 535 27.39 -18.19 19.21
N PRO A 536 26.86 -16.97 19.39
CA PRO A 536 27.22 -16.13 20.54
C PRO A 536 26.80 -16.82 21.84
N SER A 537 27.67 -16.84 22.83
CA SER A 537 27.39 -17.45 24.14
C SER A 537 26.51 -16.57 25.02
N SER A 538 26.70 -15.25 24.95
CA SER A 538 25.93 -14.23 25.67
C SER A 538 25.77 -12.97 24.83
N GLN A 539 24.68 -12.24 25.03
CA GLN A 539 24.33 -11.01 24.30
C GLN A 539 23.77 -9.93 25.23
N ALA A 540 23.71 -8.68 24.75
CA ALA A 540 23.26 -7.54 25.54
C ALA A 540 21.73 -7.43 25.58
N LEU A 541 21.23 -7.01 26.74
CA LEU A 541 19.85 -6.66 27.01
C LEU A 541 19.76 -5.21 27.50
N ARG A 542 18.77 -4.46 27.00
CA ARG A 542 18.50 -3.05 27.37
C ARG A 542 17.03 -2.83 27.74
N GLY A 543 16.70 -1.69 28.36
CA GLY A 543 15.32 -1.27 28.68
C GLY A 543 14.92 -1.38 30.15
N GLY A 544 15.31 -2.44 30.85
CA GLY A 544 14.66 -2.83 32.11
C GLY A 544 13.54 -3.83 31.85
N SER A 545 12.65 -4.06 32.83
CA SER A 545 11.41 -4.81 32.60
C SER A 545 10.33 -4.51 33.64
N TYR A 546 9.12 -5.03 33.42
CA TYR A 546 7.99 -4.93 34.35
C TYR A 546 8.20 -5.71 35.67
N TYR A 547 9.26 -6.53 35.81
CA TYR A 547 9.71 -7.11 37.10
C TYR A 547 10.79 -6.28 37.81
N ASP A 548 11.41 -5.33 37.11
CA ASP A 548 12.54 -4.57 37.62
C ASP A 548 12.09 -3.21 38.16
N SER A 549 12.85 -2.69 39.11
CA SER A 549 12.67 -1.33 39.62
C SER A 549 13.20 -0.27 38.65
N GLN A 550 12.79 0.97 38.88
CA GLN A 550 13.24 2.16 38.16
C GLN A 550 14.76 2.25 37.94
N PHE A 551 15.56 1.68 38.86
CA PHE A 551 17.02 1.67 38.80
C PHE A 551 17.60 0.81 37.66
N LYS A 552 16.82 -0.08 37.05
CA LYS A 552 17.19 -0.77 35.79
C LYS A 552 16.43 -0.26 34.58
N ALA A 553 15.42 0.59 34.76
CA ALA A 553 14.66 1.21 33.68
C ALA A 553 15.29 2.54 33.19
N ARG A 554 16.63 2.67 33.24
CA ARG A 554 17.40 3.88 32.88
C ARG A 554 17.97 3.77 31.46
N SER A 555 18.22 4.91 30.80
CA SER A 555 18.85 4.96 29.45
C SER A 555 20.10 4.09 29.35
N ALA A 556 21.01 4.21 30.31
CA ALA A 556 22.29 3.51 30.35
C ALA A 556 22.21 2.05 30.85
N ALA A 557 21.08 1.63 31.42
CA ALA A 557 20.96 0.34 32.09
C ALA A 557 21.09 -0.82 31.09
N ARG A 558 21.95 -1.79 31.44
CA ARG A 558 22.31 -2.91 30.59
C ARG A 558 22.53 -4.19 31.38
N LEU A 559 22.22 -5.33 30.76
CA LEU A 559 22.65 -6.65 31.20
C LEU A 559 23.35 -7.37 30.05
N VAL A 560 24.17 -8.38 30.38
CA VAL A 560 24.75 -9.32 29.42
C VAL A 560 24.38 -10.72 29.89
N ASN A 561 23.54 -11.41 29.13
CA ASN A 561 22.93 -12.68 29.52
C ASN A 561 23.17 -13.77 28.45
N PRO A 562 23.13 -15.06 28.81
CA PRO A 562 23.31 -16.16 27.86
C PRO A 562 22.34 -16.04 26.67
N ALA A 563 22.82 -16.26 25.44
CA ALA A 563 22.01 -16.05 24.23
C ALA A 563 20.82 -17.02 24.11
N LEU A 564 20.87 -18.14 24.84
CA LEU A 564 19.79 -19.13 25.00
C LEU A 564 18.81 -18.81 26.15
N LEU A 565 19.01 -17.71 26.89
CA LEU A 565 18.13 -17.35 28.00
C LEU A 565 16.72 -17.04 27.50
N LEU A 566 15.73 -17.57 28.20
CA LEU A 566 14.31 -17.33 28.01
C LEU A 566 13.74 -16.76 29.32
N GLY A 567 12.82 -15.81 29.22
CA GLY A 567 12.05 -15.32 30.36
C GLY A 567 10.87 -14.47 29.90
N PRO A 568 9.73 -14.43 30.62
CA PRO A 568 8.56 -13.64 30.23
C PRO A 568 8.84 -12.13 30.18
N GLN A 569 9.93 -11.69 30.82
CA GLN A 569 10.42 -10.33 30.86
C GLN A 569 11.48 -10.00 29.80
N ILE A 570 11.74 -10.90 28.85
CA ILE A 570 12.77 -10.75 27.80
C ILE A 570 12.11 -10.86 26.42
N GLY A 571 12.24 -9.78 25.64
CA GLY A 571 11.74 -9.60 24.29
C GLY A 571 12.76 -8.92 23.38
N PHE A 572 12.28 -8.16 22.39
CA PHE A 572 13.12 -7.35 21.50
C PHE A 572 12.29 -6.34 20.70
N ARG A 573 12.96 -5.29 20.20
CA ARG A 573 12.52 -4.50 19.04
C ARG A 573 13.58 -4.62 17.93
N MET A 574 13.25 -4.25 16.69
CA MET A 574 14.16 -4.47 15.54
C MET A 574 14.38 -3.20 14.70
N ILE A 575 15.35 -3.26 13.78
CA ILE A 575 15.75 -2.16 12.90
C ILE A 575 15.85 -2.58 11.43
N ILE A 576 15.68 -1.60 10.53
CA ILE A 576 16.01 -1.70 9.10
C ILE A 576 16.88 -0.48 8.72
N THR A 577 17.97 -0.71 8.01
CA THR A 577 18.82 0.36 7.46
C THR A 577 18.36 0.76 6.06
N PRO A 578 18.22 2.06 5.74
CA PRO A 578 18.00 2.56 4.37
C PRO A 578 19.17 2.26 3.41
#